data_AF-A0A1Y1KJJ7-F1
#
_entry.id   AF-A0A1Y1KJJ7-F1
#
_cell.length_a   1.000
_cell.length_b   1.000
_cell.length_c   1.000
_cell.angle_alpha   90.00
_cell.angle_beta   90.00
_cell.angle_gamma   90.00
#
_symmetry.space_group_name_H-M   'P 1'
#
loop_
_entity.id
_entity.type
_entity.pdbx_description
1 polymer ?
#
loop_
_entity_poly.entity_id
_entity_poly.type
_entity_poly.pdbx_seq_one_letter_code
_entity_poly.pdbx_strand_id
1 'polypeptide(L)'
;MEVSFTEEFKKSWLTSIIGFLLLVAGILVLTWNEGRAVHHAHSLDEAFNNVIALNPYDRLKPEYEGRLVHISGPLLVEEPLTEPDYGISIQSVKLKRRVQMYQWVEDRVRHDYAQVSMPQDADNVDYYYLTEWRDKLVDSRSFYIRHGHENPTEIPLKSVVHVSPSVRIGQHTLGSELKEKFTNYIEVSGDERPERRDIKLHLGLYYHCNDVWNPEVGDVRVQFYYAGISGEVVSVVGKQENGVLVPYTTTRNHQVLLVRQGALTISQMFNEEKTDAYYETWKFRATGLFVLYAAFVCLGRLLKVSACQFSSLRSILPQEITSSTYLTLAMSISLFVIAIAWFVYRPWVGAALVMAAVSPFVYCVMGLYSVAEHQSIN
;
A
#
# COMPACT_ATOMS: atom_id res chain seq x y z
N MET A 1 -43.98 23.30 -6.73
CA MET A 1 -43.03 24.42 -6.67
C MET A 1 -41.69 23.86 -7.09
N GLU A 2 -41.31 24.05 -8.36
CA GLU A 2 -40.03 23.55 -8.86
C GLU A 2 -38.92 24.35 -8.15
N VAL A 3 -38.22 23.71 -7.22
CA VAL A 3 -37.09 24.35 -6.52
C VAL A 3 -36.02 24.63 -7.57
N SER A 4 -35.62 25.90 -7.69
CA SER A 4 -34.60 26.30 -8.66
C SER A 4 -33.24 25.72 -8.25
N PHE A 5 -32.45 25.25 -9.23
CA PHE A 5 -31.11 24.69 -9.02
C PHE A 5 -30.22 25.61 -8.17
N THR A 6 -30.33 26.93 -8.39
CA THR A 6 -29.54 27.93 -7.65
C THR A 6 -29.94 28.04 -6.18
N GLU A 7 -31.21 27.80 -5.85
CA GLU A 7 -31.70 27.81 -4.47
C GLU A 7 -31.24 26.57 -3.71
N GLU A 8 -31.29 25.40 -4.36
CA GLU A 8 -30.83 24.15 -3.74
C GLU A 8 -29.30 24.14 -3.57
N PHE A 9 -28.57 24.70 -4.54
CA PHE A 9 -27.13 24.90 -4.40
C PHE A 9 -26.81 25.82 -3.22
N LYS A 10 -27.49 26.96 -3.05
CA LYS A 10 -27.27 27.85 -1.89
C LYS A 10 -27.53 27.14 -0.56
N LYS A 11 -28.53 26.27 -0.49
CA LYS A 11 -28.84 25.48 0.72
C LYS A 11 -27.82 24.39 1.02
N SER A 12 -27.16 23.85 0.00
CA SER A 12 -26.26 22.68 0.09
C SER A 12 -24.86 22.98 -0.45
N TRP A 13 -24.43 24.24 -0.42
CA TRP A 13 -23.24 24.71 -1.14
C TRP A 13 -21.97 23.98 -0.69
N LEU A 14 -21.81 23.80 0.62
CA LEU A 14 -20.64 23.12 1.21
C LEU A 14 -20.57 21.65 0.79
N THR A 15 -21.67 20.91 0.94
CA THR A 15 -21.73 19.49 0.55
C THR A 15 -21.57 19.31 -0.95
N SER A 16 -22.08 20.26 -1.75
CA SER A 16 -21.96 20.24 -3.21
C SER A 16 -20.52 20.47 -3.67
N ILE A 17 -19.80 21.41 -3.06
CA ILE A 17 -18.37 21.64 -3.35
C ILE A 17 -17.55 20.40 -2.98
N ILE A 18 -17.77 19.85 -1.79
CA ILE A 18 -17.09 18.62 -1.36
C ILE A 18 -17.39 17.47 -2.32
N GLY A 19 -18.65 17.30 -2.71
CA GLY A 19 -19.07 16.27 -3.66
C GLY A 19 -18.40 16.42 -5.03
N PHE A 20 -18.29 17.64 -5.56
CA PHE A 20 -17.59 17.89 -6.82
C PHE A 20 -16.09 17.60 -6.71
N LEU A 21 -15.44 18.01 -5.62
CA LEU A 21 -14.03 17.71 -5.37
C LEU A 21 -13.78 16.20 -5.28
N LEU A 22 -14.64 15.47 -4.57
CA LEU A 22 -14.58 14.00 -4.49
C LEU A 22 -14.81 13.34 -5.84
N LEU A 23 -15.73 13.85 -6.67
CA LEU A 23 -15.98 13.33 -8.01
C LEU A 23 -14.71 13.43 -8.88
N VAL A 24 -14.09 14.61 -8.91
CA VAL A 24 -12.84 14.85 -9.66
C VAL A 24 -11.71 13.99 -9.10
N ALA A 25 -11.55 13.95 -7.77
CA ALA A 25 -10.52 13.14 -7.13
C ALA A 25 -10.69 11.64 -7.43
N GLY A 26 -11.91 11.11 -7.37
CA GLY A 26 -12.21 9.72 -7.67
C GLY A 26 -11.85 9.35 -9.11
N ILE A 27 -12.19 10.22 -10.08
CA ILE A 27 -11.81 10.03 -11.49
C ILE A 27 -10.29 10.07 -11.66
N LEU A 28 -9.59 11.04 -11.06
CA LEU A 28 -8.14 11.17 -11.14
C LEU A 28 -7.40 9.98 -10.52
N VAL A 29 -7.85 9.49 -9.37
CA VAL A 29 -7.28 8.31 -8.71
C VAL A 29 -7.44 7.07 -9.58
N LEU A 30 -8.62 6.87 -10.17
CA LEU A 30 -8.87 5.76 -11.08
C LEU A 30 -8.03 5.88 -12.36
N THR A 31 -8.03 7.02 -13.05
CA THR A 31 -7.26 7.18 -14.29
C THR A 31 -5.77 6.99 -14.07
N TRP A 32 -5.21 7.54 -12.98
CA TRP A 32 -3.83 7.34 -12.60
C TRP A 32 -3.52 5.87 -12.30
N ASN A 33 -4.36 5.21 -11.50
CA ASN A 33 -4.19 3.80 -11.17
C ASN A 33 -4.26 2.89 -12.41
N GLU A 34 -5.22 3.12 -13.31
CA GLU A 34 -5.35 2.33 -14.52
C GLU A 34 -4.20 2.58 -15.51
N GLY A 35 -3.75 3.82 -15.65
CA GLY A 35 -2.56 4.16 -16.43
C GLY A 35 -1.34 3.40 -15.91
N ARG A 36 -1.09 3.47 -14.60
CA ARG A 36 -0.02 2.71 -13.92
C ARG A 36 -0.16 1.20 -14.18
N ALA A 37 -1.36 0.64 -14.04
CA ALA A 37 -1.61 -0.79 -14.22
C ALA A 37 -1.34 -1.25 -15.66
N VAL A 38 -1.74 -0.46 -16.67
CA VAL A 38 -1.48 -0.75 -18.09
C VAL A 38 0.01 -0.65 -18.42
N HIS A 39 0.69 0.39 -17.94
CA HIS A 39 2.14 0.53 -18.12
C HIS A 39 2.90 -0.61 -17.47
N HIS A 40 2.50 -1.02 -16.27
CA HIS A 40 3.12 -2.13 -15.55
C HIS A 40 2.90 -3.45 -16.28
N ALA A 41 1.66 -3.77 -16.69
CA ALA A 41 1.33 -5.01 -17.39
C ALA A 41 2.10 -5.15 -18.71
N HIS A 42 2.17 -4.08 -19.52
CA HIS A 42 2.95 -4.08 -20.75
C HIS A 42 4.45 -4.27 -20.49
N SER A 43 4.98 -3.63 -19.45
CA SER A 43 6.40 -3.74 -19.10
C SER A 43 6.76 -5.14 -18.60
N LEU A 44 5.88 -5.79 -17.83
CA LEU A 44 6.07 -7.17 -17.41
C LEU A 44 6.00 -8.15 -18.59
N ASP A 45 5.10 -7.93 -19.55
CA ASP A 45 5.04 -8.77 -20.76
C ASP A 45 6.28 -8.59 -21.65
N GLU A 46 6.76 -7.35 -21.83
CA GLU A 46 8.02 -7.07 -22.53
C GLU A 46 9.20 -7.79 -21.85
N ALA A 47 9.31 -7.68 -20.53
CA ALA A 47 10.35 -8.32 -19.76
C ALA A 47 10.25 -9.86 -19.81
N PHE A 48 9.04 -10.41 -19.68
CA PHE A 48 8.80 -11.85 -19.75
C PHE A 48 9.21 -12.45 -21.11
N ASN A 49 9.01 -11.72 -22.21
CA ASN A 49 9.41 -12.18 -23.54
C ASN A 49 10.91 -12.05 -23.82
N ASN A 50 11.63 -11.22 -23.05
CA ASN A 50 13.05 -10.93 -23.26
C ASN A 50 13.99 -11.59 -22.23
N VAL A 51 13.45 -12.22 -21.18
CA VAL A 51 14.24 -12.82 -20.11
C VAL A 51 14.86 -14.15 -20.51
N ILE A 52 16.13 -14.33 -20.15
CA ILE A 52 16.91 -15.53 -20.45
C ILE A 52 17.19 -16.28 -19.14
N ALA A 53 16.81 -17.55 -19.05
CA ALA A 53 17.16 -18.39 -17.91
C ALA A 53 18.64 -18.76 -17.96
N LEU A 54 19.36 -18.50 -16.87
CA LEU A 54 20.76 -18.88 -16.70
C LEU A 54 20.91 -19.88 -15.57
N ASN A 55 21.88 -20.78 -15.73
CA ASN A 55 22.31 -21.64 -14.64
C ASN A 55 23.28 -20.84 -13.74
N PRO A 56 23.05 -20.77 -12.41
CA PRO A 56 23.92 -20.01 -11.50
C PRO A 56 25.39 -20.48 -11.51
N TYR A 57 25.66 -21.72 -11.91
CA TYR A 57 27.01 -22.29 -11.91
C TYR A 57 27.78 -22.03 -13.22
N ASP A 58 27.11 -21.54 -14.25
CA ASP A 58 27.78 -21.21 -15.52
C ASP A 58 28.71 -20.02 -15.34
N ARG A 59 29.82 -20.01 -16.11
CA ARG A 59 30.71 -18.85 -16.15
C ARG A 59 29.96 -17.63 -16.70
N LEU A 60 30.31 -16.45 -16.20
CA LEU A 60 29.82 -15.19 -16.74
C LEU A 60 30.10 -15.12 -18.24
N LYS A 61 29.04 -15.05 -19.05
CA LYS A 61 29.15 -14.92 -20.49
C LYS A 61 28.92 -13.46 -20.89
N PRO A 62 29.86 -12.82 -21.60
CA PRO A 62 29.69 -11.46 -22.09
C PRO A 62 28.51 -11.28 -23.06
N GLU A 63 28.02 -12.37 -23.66
CA GLU A 63 26.86 -12.35 -24.58
C GLU A 63 25.54 -11.94 -23.91
N TYR A 64 25.44 -12.05 -22.59
CA TYR A 64 24.26 -11.64 -21.81
C TYR A 64 24.39 -10.24 -21.23
N GLU A 65 25.46 -9.51 -21.54
CA GLU A 65 25.66 -8.15 -21.07
C GLU A 65 24.53 -7.23 -21.60
N GLY A 66 23.90 -6.47 -20.70
CA GLY A 66 22.73 -5.64 -20.99
C GLY A 66 21.42 -6.40 -21.22
N ARG A 67 21.42 -7.75 -21.14
CA ARG A 67 20.22 -8.58 -21.27
C ARG A 67 19.56 -8.80 -19.92
N LEU A 68 18.25 -9.04 -19.96
CA LEU A 68 17.46 -9.45 -18.81
C LEU A 68 17.68 -10.95 -18.57
N VAL A 69 18.12 -11.29 -17.37
CA VAL A 69 18.46 -12.68 -17.00
C VAL A 69 17.64 -13.12 -15.80
N HIS A 70 17.32 -14.42 -15.76
CA HIS A 70 16.73 -15.11 -14.61
C HIS A 70 17.77 -16.06 -14.04
N ILE A 71 18.01 -15.97 -12.74
CA ILE A 71 18.94 -16.84 -12.01
C ILE A 71 18.24 -17.33 -10.75
N SER A 72 18.36 -18.62 -10.48
CA SER A 72 17.81 -19.26 -9.30
C SER A 72 18.89 -20.07 -8.60
N GLY A 73 19.11 -19.83 -7.32
CA GLY A 73 20.22 -20.45 -6.59
C GLY A 73 20.39 -19.92 -5.17
N PRO A 74 21.30 -20.52 -4.38
CA PRO A 74 21.59 -20.07 -3.03
C PRO A 74 22.29 -18.72 -3.04
N LEU A 75 21.90 -17.85 -2.10
CA LEU A 75 22.64 -16.63 -1.79
C LEU A 75 24.01 -16.97 -1.22
N LEU A 76 25.03 -16.22 -1.62
CA LEU A 76 26.37 -16.29 -1.09
C LEU A 76 26.72 -14.93 -0.51
N VAL A 77 26.83 -14.88 0.81
CA VAL A 77 27.29 -13.70 1.56
C VAL A 77 28.66 -14.03 2.13
N GLU A 78 29.68 -13.32 1.66
CA GLU A 78 31.08 -13.62 2.00
C GLU A 78 31.42 -13.19 3.42
N GLU A 79 31.09 -11.95 3.78
CA GLU A 79 31.34 -11.38 5.11
C GLU A 79 30.06 -11.32 5.96
N PRO A 80 30.08 -11.79 7.22
CA PRO A 80 28.95 -11.63 8.11
C PRO A 80 28.74 -10.17 8.51
N LEU A 81 27.48 -9.77 8.64
CA LEU A 81 27.11 -8.53 9.29
C LEU A 81 27.16 -8.75 10.81
N THR A 82 27.87 -7.86 11.51
CA THR A 82 28.16 -8.03 12.94
C THR A 82 27.71 -6.83 13.77
N GLU A 83 27.26 -7.12 14.99
CA GLU A 83 26.97 -6.16 16.06
C GLU A 83 27.69 -6.64 17.33
N PRO A 84 29.01 -6.34 17.45
CA PRO A 84 29.88 -6.94 18.47
C PRO A 84 29.43 -6.69 19.92
N ASP A 85 28.87 -5.52 20.21
CA ASP A 85 28.32 -5.18 21.53
C ASP A 85 27.27 -6.20 22.01
N TYR A 86 26.61 -6.88 21.07
CA TYR A 86 25.53 -7.84 21.32
C TYR A 86 25.91 -9.28 20.97
N GLY A 87 27.15 -9.54 20.55
CA GLY A 87 27.58 -10.88 20.10
C GLY A 87 26.88 -11.38 18.83
N ILE A 88 26.24 -10.50 18.05
CA ILE A 88 25.53 -10.90 16.83
C ILE A 88 26.50 -10.94 15.66
N SER A 89 26.52 -12.07 14.94
CA SER A 89 27.27 -12.24 13.70
C SER A 89 26.48 -13.13 12.74
N ILE A 90 25.92 -12.55 11.68
CA ILE A 90 25.03 -13.27 10.75
C ILE A 90 25.45 -13.01 9.31
N GLN A 91 25.63 -14.10 8.55
CA GLN A 91 25.84 -14.02 7.10
C GLN A 91 24.49 -13.82 6.41
N SER A 92 24.09 -12.58 6.18
CA SER A 92 22.84 -12.21 5.51
C SER A 92 22.97 -10.98 4.62
N VAL A 93 22.00 -10.77 3.72
CA VAL A 93 21.93 -9.57 2.87
C VAL A 93 21.71 -8.32 3.71
N LYS A 94 20.85 -8.40 4.73
CA LYS A 94 20.61 -7.32 5.69
C LYS A 94 20.59 -7.80 7.12
N LEU A 95 21.02 -6.92 8.02
CA LEU A 95 20.89 -7.03 9.46
C LEU A 95 20.26 -5.72 9.97
N LYS A 96 19.11 -5.81 10.64
CA LYS A 96 18.36 -4.69 11.19
C LYS A 96 18.40 -4.74 12.71
N ARG A 97 18.92 -3.67 13.32
CA ARG A 97 18.80 -3.37 14.74
C ARG A 97 17.56 -2.51 14.97
N ARG A 98 16.56 -3.05 15.66
CA ARG A 98 15.37 -2.31 16.10
C ARG A 98 15.55 -1.92 17.56
N VAL A 99 15.47 -0.64 17.85
CA VAL A 99 15.64 -0.06 19.18
C VAL A 99 14.33 0.56 19.62
N GLN A 100 13.92 0.25 20.86
CA GLN A 100 12.73 0.79 21.49
C GLN A 100 13.09 1.37 22.85
N MET A 101 12.48 2.49 23.20
CA MET A 101 12.64 3.11 24.52
C MET A 101 11.33 3.03 25.28
N TYR A 102 11.41 2.64 26.55
CA TYR A 102 10.29 2.63 27.47
C TYR A 102 9.94 4.07 27.84
N GLN A 103 8.73 4.50 27.53
CA GLN A 103 8.31 5.90 27.57
C GLN A 103 6.85 5.99 27.95
N TRP A 104 6.47 7.10 28.57
CA TRP A 104 5.08 7.49 28.72
C TRP A 104 4.42 7.73 27.36
N VAL A 105 3.18 7.29 27.25
CA VAL A 105 2.27 7.50 26.13
C VAL A 105 0.96 8.04 26.68
N GLU A 106 0.44 9.09 26.06
CA GLU A 106 -0.88 9.66 26.36
C GLU A 106 -1.91 9.10 25.37
N ASP A 107 -2.88 8.36 25.90
CA ASP A 107 -4.06 7.92 25.16
C ASP A 107 -5.24 8.85 25.46
N ARG A 108 -5.95 9.24 24.39
CA ARG A 108 -7.08 10.18 24.46
C ARG A 108 -8.37 9.45 24.15
N VAL A 109 -9.29 9.38 25.11
CA VAL A 109 -10.60 8.77 24.93
C VAL A 109 -11.65 9.87 24.90
N ARG A 110 -12.32 10.04 23.76
CA ARG A 110 -13.47 10.94 23.65
C ARG A 110 -14.75 10.17 23.98
N HIS A 111 -15.53 10.69 24.91
CA HIS A 111 -16.84 10.14 25.21
C HIS A 111 -17.87 10.78 24.27
N ASP A 112 -18.41 10.01 23.33
CA ASP A 112 -19.42 10.51 22.38
C ASP A 112 -20.85 10.34 22.95
N TYR A 113 -21.07 10.82 24.18
CA TYR A 113 -22.41 10.85 24.78
C TYR A 113 -23.06 12.20 24.48
N ALA A 114 -23.69 12.31 23.31
CA ALA A 114 -24.59 13.42 23.01
C ALA A 114 -25.90 13.26 23.81
N GLN A 115 -25.99 13.86 24.99
CA GLN A 115 -27.28 14.28 25.53
C GLN A 115 -27.59 15.70 25.04
N VAL A 116 -28.72 15.80 24.33
CA VAL A 116 -29.25 17.00 23.70
C VAL A 116 -29.71 17.98 24.77
N SER A 117 -28.79 18.79 25.31
CA SER A 117 -29.07 20.12 25.91
C SER A 117 -27.93 20.58 26.83
N MET A 118 -26.78 20.99 26.29
CA MET A 118 -25.87 21.97 26.92
C MET A 118 -24.81 22.43 25.91
N PRO A 119 -24.18 23.61 26.11
CA PRO A 119 -23.14 24.12 25.21
C PRO A 119 -21.97 23.13 25.11
N GLN A 120 -21.44 22.95 23.90
CA GLN A 120 -20.29 22.08 23.64
C GLN A 120 -19.01 22.68 24.25
N ASP A 121 -18.76 22.40 25.52
CA ASP A 121 -17.45 22.64 26.12
C ASP A 121 -16.45 21.54 25.70
N ALA A 122 -15.18 21.92 25.63
CA ALA A 122 -14.04 21.09 25.25
C ALA A 122 -13.71 19.95 26.24
N ASP A 123 -14.58 19.69 27.21
CA ASP A 123 -14.31 18.97 28.46
C ASP A 123 -14.64 17.48 28.44
N ASN A 124 -14.92 16.88 27.27
CA ASN A 124 -15.31 15.46 27.18
C ASN A 124 -14.20 14.55 26.64
N VAL A 125 -12.95 14.82 27.04
CA VAL A 125 -11.79 14.00 26.66
C VAL A 125 -11.07 13.56 27.93
N ASP A 126 -11.09 12.26 28.16
CA ASP A 126 -10.29 11.66 29.23
C ASP A 126 -8.89 11.30 28.69
N TYR A 127 -7.88 11.60 29.50
CA TYR A 127 -6.48 11.35 29.19
C TYR A 127 -5.95 10.23 30.09
N TYR A 128 -5.43 9.17 29.47
CA TYR A 128 -4.81 8.05 30.16
C TYR A 128 -3.31 8.04 29.86
N TYR A 129 -2.50 7.78 30.88
CA TYR A 129 -1.05 7.72 30.75
C TYR A 129 -0.58 6.33 31.09
N LEU A 130 0.16 5.73 30.18
CA LEU A 130 0.70 4.39 30.31
C LEU A 130 2.12 4.36 29.75
N THR A 131 2.94 3.48 30.31
CA THR A 131 4.33 3.33 29.88
C THR A 131 4.46 2.16 28.91
N GLU A 132 5.02 2.45 27.73
CA GLU A 132 5.15 1.50 26.63
C GLU A 132 6.51 1.58 25.95
N TRP A 133 6.90 0.48 25.33
CA TRP A 133 8.06 0.42 24.46
C TRP A 133 7.72 1.01 23.08
N ARG A 134 8.29 2.16 22.74
CA ARG A 134 8.07 2.83 21.45
C ARG A 134 9.35 2.91 20.62
N ASP A 135 9.24 2.66 19.32
CA ASP A 135 10.35 2.77 18.34
C ASP A 135 10.76 4.23 18.07
N LYS A 136 9.86 5.17 18.35
CA LYS A 136 10.03 6.61 18.13
C LYS A 136 9.95 7.35 19.45
N LEU A 137 10.61 8.51 19.49
CA LEU A 137 10.54 9.40 20.63
C LEU A 137 9.11 9.94 20.79
N VAL A 138 8.57 9.89 22.00
CA VAL A 138 7.27 10.46 22.35
C VAL A 138 7.49 11.78 23.08
N ASP A 139 7.07 12.87 22.44
CA ASP A 139 7.26 14.21 22.99
C ASP A 139 6.27 14.50 24.13
N SER A 140 6.70 14.23 25.37
CA SER A 140 5.90 14.46 26.57
C SER A 140 5.60 15.94 26.86
N ARG A 141 6.23 16.89 26.15
CA ARG A 141 5.89 18.32 26.27
C ARG A 141 4.50 18.62 25.70
N SER A 142 3.97 17.73 24.88
CA SER A 142 2.64 17.83 24.28
C SER A 142 1.52 17.17 25.09
N PHE A 143 1.87 16.55 26.23
CA PHE A 143 0.91 15.92 27.13
C PHE A 143 0.07 16.95 27.87
N TYR A 144 -1.20 16.62 28.07
CA TYR A 144 -2.16 17.40 28.84
C TYR A 144 -1.73 17.51 30.31
N ILE A 145 -1.29 16.40 30.91
CA ILE A 145 -0.67 16.33 32.24
C ILE A 145 0.79 15.89 32.09
N ARG A 146 1.67 16.87 31.99
CA ARG A 146 3.11 16.61 31.91
C ARG A 146 3.72 16.16 33.25
N HIS A 147 3.26 16.73 34.36
CA HIS A 147 3.86 16.49 35.66
C HIS A 147 3.74 15.00 36.04
N GLY A 148 4.87 14.32 36.23
CA GLY A 148 4.92 12.87 36.50
C GLY A 148 5.02 11.99 35.26
N HIS A 149 4.90 12.55 34.05
CA HIS A 149 4.91 11.83 32.77
C HIS A 149 6.00 12.34 31.81
N GLU A 150 7.19 12.62 32.35
CA GLU A 150 8.27 13.18 31.55
C GLU A 150 9.07 12.09 30.85
N ASN A 151 9.25 12.23 29.53
CA ASN A 151 10.10 11.37 28.73
C ASN A 151 11.46 12.03 28.46
N PRO A 152 12.52 11.25 28.22
CA PRO A 152 13.77 11.77 27.69
C PRO A 152 13.58 12.51 26.37
N THR A 153 14.49 13.41 26.05
CA THR A 153 14.45 14.19 24.79
C THR A 153 15.13 13.50 23.61
N GLU A 154 15.79 12.37 23.85
CA GLU A 154 16.46 11.58 22.82
C GLU A 154 16.49 10.10 23.21
N ILE A 155 16.57 9.23 22.19
CA ILE A 155 16.83 7.80 22.38
C ILE A 155 18.35 7.61 22.26
N PRO A 156 19.04 7.10 23.30
CA PRO A 156 20.51 7.05 23.34
C PRO A 156 21.11 6.11 22.28
N LEU A 157 20.32 5.14 21.80
CA LEU A 157 20.72 4.19 20.77
C LEU A 157 19.79 4.28 19.54
N LYS A 158 20.36 4.26 18.34
CA LYS A 158 19.60 4.37 17.09
C LYS A 158 19.32 3.01 16.46
N SER A 159 18.11 2.87 15.92
CA SER A 159 17.78 1.78 15.00
C SER A 159 18.56 1.95 13.69
N VAL A 160 19.17 0.88 13.19
CA VAL A 160 20.01 0.89 11.97
C VAL A 160 19.75 -0.37 11.16
N VAL A 161 19.86 -0.26 9.83
CA VAL A 161 19.89 -1.41 8.92
C VAL A 161 21.24 -1.45 8.24
N HIS A 162 22.01 -2.48 8.52
CA HIS A 162 23.24 -2.81 7.83
C HIS A 162 22.92 -3.66 6.60
N VAL A 163 23.55 -3.34 5.48
CA VAL A 163 23.42 -4.07 4.21
C VAL A 163 24.78 -4.61 3.85
N SER A 164 24.87 -5.89 3.50
CA SER A 164 26.13 -6.52 3.12
C SER A 164 26.71 -5.86 1.86
N PRO A 165 28.02 -5.55 1.82
CA PRO A 165 28.65 -4.90 0.67
C PRO A 165 28.59 -5.80 -0.56
N SER A 166 28.91 -7.09 -0.41
CA SER A 166 28.97 -8.08 -1.48
C SER A 166 28.02 -9.23 -1.18
N VAL A 167 27.03 -9.42 -2.06
CA VAL A 167 26.10 -10.55 -2.03
C VAL A 167 26.04 -11.12 -3.43
N ARG A 168 26.15 -12.44 -3.55
CA ARG A 168 26.19 -13.13 -4.84
C ARG A 168 25.11 -14.19 -4.95
N ILE A 169 24.76 -14.50 -6.18
CA ILE A 169 23.99 -15.68 -6.56
C ILE A 169 24.72 -16.35 -7.73
N GLY A 170 25.32 -17.50 -7.47
CA GLY A 170 26.24 -18.11 -8.43
C GLY A 170 27.41 -17.18 -8.77
N GLN A 171 27.59 -16.89 -10.07
CA GLN A 171 28.65 -15.98 -10.54
C GLN A 171 28.24 -14.51 -10.58
N HIS A 172 26.99 -14.16 -10.27
CA HIS A 172 26.48 -12.79 -10.36
C HIS A 172 26.42 -12.13 -8.99
N THR A 173 26.70 -10.82 -8.93
CA THR A 173 26.59 -10.00 -7.72
C THR A 173 25.25 -9.25 -7.72
N LEU A 174 24.64 -9.08 -6.55
CA LEU A 174 23.38 -8.36 -6.39
C LEU A 174 23.64 -6.85 -6.27
N GLY A 175 23.01 -6.05 -7.14
CA GLY A 175 23.04 -4.58 -7.05
C GLY A 175 22.35 -4.04 -5.79
N SER A 176 22.59 -2.77 -5.44
CA SER A 176 22.02 -2.12 -4.26
C SER A 176 20.48 -2.16 -4.25
N GLU A 177 19.83 -1.81 -5.36
CA GLU A 177 18.36 -1.79 -5.48
C GLU A 177 17.75 -3.19 -5.36
N LEU A 178 18.50 -4.24 -5.74
CA LEU A 178 18.07 -5.62 -5.56
C LEU A 178 18.17 -6.03 -4.08
N LYS A 179 19.27 -5.65 -3.40
CA LYS A 179 19.42 -5.86 -1.96
C LYS A 179 18.32 -5.13 -1.19
N GLU A 180 17.87 -3.97 -1.64
CA GLU A 180 16.77 -3.23 -1.01
C GLU A 180 15.45 -4.01 -0.97
N LYS A 181 15.18 -4.87 -1.96
CA LYS A 181 13.96 -5.69 -2.03
C LYS A 181 13.88 -6.82 -0.99
N PHE A 182 14.95 -7.11 -0.26
CA PHE A 182 14.91 -8.00 0.89
C PHE A 182 14.25 -7.27 2.07
N THR A 183 12.94 -7.46 2.21
CA THR A 183 12.09 -6.84 3.25
C THR A 183 11.46 -7.86 4.19
N ASN A 184 11.58 -9.15 3.91
CA ASN A 184 11.16 -10.23 4.80
C ASN A 184 12.19 -10.40 5.91
N TYR A 185 11.95 -9.77 7.06
CA TYR A 185 12.84 -9.79 8.21
C TYR A 185 12.45 -10.91 9.18
N ILE A 186 13.41 -11.76 9.50
CA ILE A 186 13.28 -12.85 10.48
C ILE A 186 13.98 -12.44 11.77
N GLU A 187 13.37 -12.73 12.91
CA GLU A 187 13.90 -12.43 14.23
C GLU A 187 15.17 -13.22 14.54
N VAL A 188 16.15 -12.53 15.11
CA VAL A 188 17.35 -13.14 15.68
C VAL A 188 17.11 -13.33 17.17
N SER A 189 16.99 -14.57 17.61
CA SER A 189 17.01 -14.88 19.04
C SER A 189 18.47 -14.89 19.51
N GLY A 190 18.82 -13.96 20.41
CA GLY A 190 20.09 -14.02 21.11
C GLY A 190 20.09 -15.17 22.11
N ASP A 191 20.92 -16.19 21.88
CA ASP A 191 21.14 -17.28 22.84
C ASP A 191 22.42 -17.07 23.67
N GLU A 192 23.36 -16.28 23.13
CA GLU A 192 24.63 -15.96 23.79
C GLU A 192 24.55 -14.63 24.55
N ARG A 193 24.96 -14.67 25.82
CA ARG A 193 25.01 -13.46 26.63
C ARG A 193 26.14 -12.54 26.12
N PRO A 194 25.88 -11.24 25.91
CA PRO A 194 26.91 -10.28 25.54
C PRO A 194 28.04 -10.22 26.58
N GLU A 195 29.26 -9.95 26.11
CA GLU A 195 30.42 -9.74 27.00
C GLU A 195 30.25 -8.53 27.91
N ARG A 196 29.55 -7.50 27.40
CA ARG A 196 29.20 -6.28 28.11
C ARG A 196 28.18 -6.55 29.22
N ARG A 197 28.60 -6.30 30.47
CA ARG A 197 27.79 -6.58 31.67
C ARG A 197 26.59 -5.64 31.85
N ASP A 198 26.65 -4.45 31.24
CA ASP A 198 25.57 -3.46 31.23
C ASP A 198 24.40 -3.88 30.33
N ILE A 199 24.62 -4.84 29.42
CA ILE A 199 23.58 -5.36 28.53
C ILE A 199 23.03 -6.65 29.12
N LYS A 200 21.72 -6.69 29.34
CA LYS A 200 21.00 -7.86 29.83
C LYS A 200 20.29 -8.56 28.68
N LEU A 201 20.38 -9.89 28.63
CA LEU A 201 19.65 -10.72 27.67
C LEU A 201 18.47 -11.38 28.37
N HIS A 202 17.27 -11.22 27.83
CA HIS A 202 16.07 -11.88 28.32
C HIS A 202 15.11 -12.15 27.16
N LEU A 203 14.68 -13.41 26.99
CA LEU A 203 13.77 -13.86 25.92
C LEU A 203 14.23 -13.43 24.50
N GLY A 204 15.53 -13.50 24.21
CA GLY A 204 16.11 -13.12 22.92
C GLY A 204 16.24 -11.61 22.67
N LEU A 205 15.79 -10.78 23.61
CA LEU A 205 15.90 -9.31 23.57
C LEU A 205 17.06 -8.81 24.44
N TYR A 206 17.72 -7.76 23.99
CA TYR A 206 18.79 -7.09 24.73
C TYR A 206 18.27 -5.84 25.41
N TYR A 207 18.60 -5.64 26.68
CA TYR A 207 18.11 -4.53 27.49
C TYR A 207 19.28 -3.71 28.06
N HIS A 208 19.14 -2.40 27.95
CA HIS A 208 19.93 -1.39 28.63
C HIS A 208 19.03 -0.80 29.73
N CYS A 209 18.99 -1.49 30.88
CA CYS A 209 18.14 -1.13 32.01
C CYS A 209 18.71 -1.63 33.35
N ASN A 210 18.22 -1.07 34.45
CA ASN A 210 18.57 -1.50 35.82
C ASN A 210 17.81 -2.75 36.27
N ASP A 211 16.57 -2.95 35.82
CA ASP A 211 15.79 -4.17 36.03
C ASP A 211 14.95 -4.47 34.78
N VAL A 212 14.95 -5.73 34.33
CA VAL A 212 14.19 -6.17 33.14
C VAL A 212 12.71 -6.32 33.48
N TRP A 213 12.39 -6.67 34.73
CA TRP A 213 11.02 -6.93 35.18
C TRP A 213 10.26 -5.67 35.56
N ASN A 214 10.99 -4.61 35.93
CA ASN A 214 10.45 -3.30 36.26
C ASN A 214 11.19 -2.21 35.46
N PRO A 215 10.90 -2.08 34.15
CA PRO A 215 11.54 -1.09 33.29
C PRO A 215 11.15 0.33 33.70
N GLU A 216 12.10 1.24 33.63
CA GLU A 216 11.96 2.66 33.93
C GLU A 216 11.95 3.50 32.66
N VAL A 217 11.36 4.69 32.72
CA VAL A 217 11.29 5.58 31.57
C VAL A 217 12.70 6.00 31.15
N GLY A 218 13.02 5.76 29.87
CA GLY A 218 14.35 5.93 29.30
C GLY A 218 15.14 4.64 29.12
N ASP A 219 14.70 3.53 29.72
CA ASP A 219 15.28 2.22 29.45
C ASP A 219 15.11 1.85 27.97
N VAL A 220 16.09 1.13 27.44
CA VAL A 220 16.14 0.75 26.03
C VAL A 220 16.14 -0.76 25.89
N ARG A 221 15.35 -1.27 24.95
CA ARG A 221 15.44 -2.66 24.48
C ARG A 221 15.77 -2.72 23.00
N VAL A 222 16.47 -3.77 22.61
CA VAL A 222 17.00 -3.98 21.27
C VAL A 222 16.64 -5.37 20.79
N GLN A 223 16.08 -5.44 19.58
CA GLN A 223 15.79 -6.68 18.86
C GLN A 223 16.51 -6.65 17.51
N PHE A 224 17.16 -7.76 17.16
CA PHE A 224 17.80 -7.92 15.86
C PHE A 224 16.93 -8.73 14.92
N TYR A 225 17.02 -8.40 13.64
CA TYR A 225 16.36 -9.09 12.55
C TYR A 225 17.31 -9.22 11.37
N TYR A 226 17.23 -10.30 10.59
CA TYR A 226 17.99 -10.46 9.35
C TYR A 226 17.06 -10.69 8.16
N ALA A 227 17.56 -10.43 6.94
CA ALA A 227 16.86 -10.77 5.71
C ALA A 227 17.85 -11.33 4.68
N GLY A 228 17.47 -12.41 3.99
CA GLY A 228 18.28 -13.09 2.99
C GLY A 228 19.51 -13.76 3.60
N ILE A 229 19.35 -14.93 4.25
CA ILE A 229 20.49 -15.62 4.86
C ILE A 229 21.36 -16.29 3.79
N SER A 230 22.67 -16.37 4.03
CA SER A 230 23.58 -17.13 3.17
C SER A 230 23.11 -18.59 3.07
N GLY A 231 23.09 -19.14 1.86
CA GLY A 231 22.54 -20.46 1.54
C GLY A 231 21.04 -20.47 1.22
N GLU A 232 20.30 -19.40 1.50
CA GLU A 232 18.88 -19.30 1.15
C GLU A 232 18.70 -19.29 -0.38
N VAL A 233 17.88 -20.20 -0.90
CA VAL A 233 17.61 -20.28 -2.32
C VAL A 233 16.64 -19.17 -2.70
N VAL A 234 17.05 -18.31 -3.63
CA VAL A 234 16.22 -17.23 -4.17
C VAL A 234 16.24 -17.27 -5.69
N SER A 235 15.19 -16.71 -6.28
CA SER A 235 15.10 -16.48 -7.72
C SER A 235 15.09 -14.99 -7.99
N VAL A 236 15.91 -14.56 -8.96
CA VAL A 236 16.14 -13.16 -9.30
C VAL A 236 15.92 -12.97 -10.79
N VAL A 237 15.26 -11.87 -11.17
CA VAL A 237 15.22 -11.36 -12.54
C VAL A 237 15.77 -9.95 -12.55
N GLY A 238 16.84 -9.72 -13.32
CA GLY A 238 17.50 -8.42 -13.44
C GLY A 238 18.35 -8.33 -14.70
N LYS A 239 18.72 -7.11 -15.08
CA LYS A 239 19.65 -6.87 -16.18
C LYS A 239 21.06 -7.22 -15.71
N GLN A 240 21.81 -8.01 -16.50
CA GLN A 240 23.23 -8.22 -16.24
C GLN A 240 24.02 -6.99 -16.71
N GLU A 241 24.80 -6.40 -15.81
CA GLU A 241 25.73 -5.31 -16.10
C GLU A 241 27.07 -5.54 -15.37
N ASN A 242 28.13 -5.87 -16.10
CA ASN A 242 29.46 -6.23 -15.59
C ASN A 242 29.42 -7.32 -14.50
N GLY A 243 28.55 -8.31 -14.67
CA GLY A 243 28.34 -9.38 -13.68
C GLY A 243 27.53 -8.97 -12.44
N VAL A 244 26.98 -7.75 -12.41
CA VAL A 244 26.05 -7.27 -11.39
C VAL A 244 24.62 -7.32 -11.92
N LEU A 245 23.67 -7.73 -11.09
CA LEU A 245 22.24 -7.70 -11.40
C LEU A 245 21.66 -6.35 -10.98
N VAL A 246 21.21 -5.58 -11.96
CA VAL A 246 20.65 -4.22 -11.80
C VAL A 246 19.26 -4.14 -12.45
N PRO A 247 18.46 -3.09 -12.20
CA PRO A 247 17.15 -2.97 -12.82
C PRO A 247 17.23 -2.89 -14.34
N TYR A 248 16.29 -3.57 -14.99
CA TYR A 248 16.06 -3.45 -16.41
C TYR A 248 15.02 -2.38 -16.69
N THR A 249 15.34 -1.38 -17.51
CA THR A 249 14.37 -0.34 -17.90
C THR A 249 13.69 -0.76 -19.19
N THR A 250 12.37 -0.92 -19.17
CA THR A 250 11.56 -1.26 -20.35
C THR A 250 11.36 -0.06 -21.28
N THR A 251 10.81 -0.31 -22.47
CA THR A 251 10.46 0.76 -23.43
C THR A 251 9.56 1.86 -22.87
N ARG A 252 8.79 1.55 -21.81
CA ARG A 252 7.86 2.47 -21.14
C ARG A 252 8.45 3.11 -19.88
N ASN A 253 9.77 3.07 -19.72
CA ASN A 253 10.49 3.62 -18.55
C ASN A 253 10.05 3.00 -17.21
N HIS A 254 9.63 1.73 -17.25
CA HIS A 254 9.32 0.96 -16.04
C HIS A 254 10.52 0.09 -15.69
N GLN A 255 10.92 0.08 -14.42
CA GLN A 255 12.04 -0.72 -13.96
C GLN A 255 11.57 -2.11 -13.54
N VAL A 256 12.14 -3.15 -14.16
CA VAL A 256 11.92 -4.55 -13.82
C VAL A 256 13.15 -5.07 -13.08
N LEU A 257 12.95 -5.36 -11.80
CA LEU A 257 13.90 -6.02 -10.93
C LEU A 257 13.11 -6.83 -9.92
N LEU A 258 13.16 -8.15 -10.04
CA LEU A 258 12.34 -9.05 -9.26
C LEU A 258 13.22 -9.94 -8.38
N VAL A 259 12.78 -10.20 -7.16
CA VAL A 259 13.35 -11.20 -6.26
C VAL A 259 12.24 -11.91 -5.51
N ARG A 260 12.34 -13.23 -5.43
CA ARG A 260 11.41 -14.09 -4.71
C ARG A 260 12.16 -15.22 -4.01
N GLN A 261 11.64 -15.65 -2.87
CA GLN A 261 12.18 -16.77 -2.12
C GLN A 261 11.84 -18.09 -2.83
N GLY A 262 12.78 -19.04 -2.79
CA GLY A 262 12.62 -20.35 -3.41
C GLY A 262 13.09 -20.43 -4.87
N ALA A 263 13.12 -21.66 -5.38
CA ALA A 263 13.52 -21.96 -6.75
C ALA A 263 12.31 -21.87 -7.70
N LEU A 264 12.02 -20.65 -8.18
CA LEU A 264 10.92 -20.36 -9.07
C LEU A 264 11.39 -20.29 -10.53
N THR A 265 10.57 -20.82 -11.43
CA THR A 265 10.72 -20.63 -12.87
C THR A 265 10.36 -19.20 -13.27
N ILE A 266 10.80 -18.77 -14.46
CA ILE A 266 10.43 -17.47 -15.04
C ILE A 266 8.90 -17.27 -14.99
N SER A 267 8.13 -18.26 -15.47
CA SER A 267 6.68 -18.17 -15.51
C SER A 267 6.04 -18.00 -14.14
N GLN A 268 6.53 -18.73 -13.12
CA GLN A 268 6.03 -18.59 -11.75
C GLN A 268 6.34 -17.20 -11.20
N MET A 269 7.56 -16.71 -11.39
CA MET A 269 8.01 -15.42 -10.86
C MET A 269 7.22 -14.25 -11.44
N PHE A 270 7.00 -14.24 -12.77
CA PHE A 270 6.18 -13.22 -13.41
C PHE A 270 4.70 -13.37 -13.10
N ASN A 271 4.20 -14.58 -12.84
CA ASN A 271 2.81 -14.78 -12.43
C ASN A 271 2.57 -14.21 -11.02
N GLU A 272 3.49 -14.43 -10.08
CA GLU A 272 3.41 -13.82 -8.74
C GLU A 272 3.44 -12.29 -8.81
N GLU A 273 4.35 -11.71 -9.62
CA GLU A 273 4.41 -10.25 -9.79
C GLU A 273 3.12 -9.68 -10.43
N LYS A 274 2.53 -10.41 -11.38
CA LYS A 274 1.22 -10.06 -11.96
C LYS A 274 0.09 -10.15 -10.92
N THR A 275 0.13 -11.13 -10.04
CA THR A 275 -0.84 -11.29 -8.94
C THR A 275 -0.72 -10.15 -7.93
N ASP A 276 0.49 -9.75 -7.55
CA ASP A 276 0.71 -8.62 -6.65
C ASP A 276 0.20 -7.31 -7.27
N ALA A 277 0.55 -7.05 -8.53
CA ALA A 277 0.07 -5.90 -9.30
C ALA A 277 -1.47 -5.90 -9.44
N TYR A 278 -2.08 -7.07 -9.59
CA TYR A 278 -3.52 -7.23 -9.62
C TYR A 278 -4.14 -6.79 -8.29
N TYR A 279 -3.65 -7.28 -7.15
CA TYR A 279 -4.19 -6.90 -5.84
C TYR A 279 -4.03 -5.41 -5.56
N GLU A 280 -2.89 -4.81 -5.92
CA GLU A 280 -2.72 -3.36 -5.80
C GLU A 280 -3.73 -2.58 -6.64
N THR A 281 -3.92 -2.98 -7.90
CA THR A 281 -4.87 -2.32 -8.81
C THR A 281 -6.29 -2.40 -8.25
N TRP A 282 -6.69 -3.56 -7.70
CA TRP A 282 -8.00 -3.74 -7.11
C TRP A 282 -8.23 -2.93 -5.83
N LYS A 283 -7.21 -2.77 -4.98
CA LYS A 283 -7.30 -1.88 -3.81
C LYS A 283 -7.66 -0.46 -4.24
N PHE A 284 -6.92 0.11 -5.20
CA PHE A 284 -7.18 1.46 -5.70
C PHE A 284 -8.51 1.57 -6.46
N ARG A 285 -8.95 0.53 -7.18
CA ARG A 285 -10.29 0.49 -7.79
C ARG A 285 -11.39 0.56 -6.74
N ALA A 286 -11.27 -0.23 -5.66
CA ALA A 286 -12.24 -0.22 -4.56
C ALA A 286 -12.27 1.16 -3.86
N THR A 287 -11.10 1.76 -3.61
CA THR A 287 -11.00 3.12 -3.06
C THR A 287 -11.62 4.16 -4.00
N GLY A 288 -11.29 4.12 -5.30
CA GLY A 288 -11.83 5.04 -6.29
C GLY A 288 -13.35 4.93 -6.42
N LEU A 289 -13.90 3.72 -6.45
CA LEU A 289 -15.33 3.47 -6.45
C LEU A 289 -16.01 4.03 -5.20
N PHE A 290 -15.42 3.82 -4.02
CA PHE A 290 -15.94 4.36 -2.77
C PHE A 290 -15.96 5.90 -2.78
N VAL A 291 -14.89 6.54 -3.27
CA VAL A 291 -14.81 8.00 -3.41
C VAL A 291 -15.87 8.53 -4.39
N LEU A 292 -16.08 7.86 -5.53
CA LEU A 292 -17.14 8.22 -6.48
C LEU A 292 -18.53 8.06 -5.88
N TYR A 293 -18.76 6.99 -5.12
CA TYR A 293 -20.03 6.78 -4.42
C TYR A 293 -20.29 7.89 -3.39
N ALA A 294 -19.29 8.23 -2.57
CA ALA A 294 -19.38 9.34 -1.62
C ALA A 294 -19.65 10.69 -2.32
N ALA A 295 -19.00 10.93 -3.46
CA ALA A 295 -19.26 12.11 -4.29
C ALA A 295 -20.73 12.19 -4.71
N PHE A 296 -21.31 11.09 -5.18
CA PHE A 296 -22.71 11.04 -5.59
C PHE A 296 -23.70 11.18 -4.44
N VAL A 297 -23.39 10.64 -3.27
CA VAL A 297 -24.17 10.86 -2.04
C VAL A 297 -24.19 12.36 -1.69
N CYS A 298 -23.03 13.04 -1.73
CA CYS A 298 -22.94 14.48 -1.47
C CYS A 298 -23.67 15.33 -2.53
N LEU A 299 -23.61 14.92 -3.80
CA LEU A 299 -24.26 15.61 -4.92
C LEU A 299 -25.73 15.23 -5.12
N GLY A 300 -26.26 14.31 -4.30
CA GLY A 300 -27.57 13.71 -4.51
C GLY A 300 -28.73 14.70 -4.60
N ARG A 301 -28.70 15.76 -3.78
CA ARG A 301 -29.73 16.82 -3.81
C ARG A 301 -29.72 17.59 -5.14
N LEU A 302 -28.53 17.94 -5.63
CA LEU A 302 -28.38 18.61 -6.93
C LEU A 302 -28.82 17.68 -8.07
N LEU A 303 -28.43 16.41 -8.02
CA LEU A 303 -28.84 15.42 -9.02
C LEU A 303 -30.36 15.29 -9.10
N LYS A 304 -31.07 15.31 -7.96
CA LYS A 304 -32.53 15.27 -7.93
C LYS A 304 -33.15 16.47 -8.63
N VAL A 305 -32.69 17.67 -8.33
CA VAL A 305 -33.20 18.90 -8.95
C VAL A 305 -32.89 18.92 -10.46
N SER A 306 -31.68 18.52 -10.85
CA SER A 306 -31.30 18.42 -12.26
C SER A 306 -32.13 17.37 -13.01
N ALA A 307 -32.42 16.22 -12.41
CA ALA A 307 -33.26 15.18 -13.01
C ALA A 307 -34.70 15.67 -13.23
N CYS A 308 -35.23 16.49 -12.33
CA CYS A 308 -36.53 17.14 -12.53
C CYS A 308 -36.48 18.15 -13.69
N GLN A 309 -35.39 18.88 -13.89
CA GLN A 309 -35.29 19.92 -14.90
C GLN A 309 -35.14 19.38 -16.34
N PHE A 310 -34.40 18.27 -16.53
CA PHE A 310 -34.15 17.69 -17.85
C PHE A 310 -35.07 16.50 -18.13
N SER A 311 -35.95 16.61 -19.13
CA SER A 311 -36.91 15.57 -19.52
C SER A 311 -36.25 14.20 -19.80
N SER A 312 -35.08 14.19 -20.46
CA SER A 312 -34.33 12.96 -20.75
C SER A 312 -33.73 12.28 -19.52
N LEU A 313 -33.41 13.03 -18.46
CA LEU A 313 -32.90 12.45 -17.21
C LEU A 313 -34.05 11.94 -16.32
N ARG A 314 -35.20 12.62 -16.38
CA ARG A 314 -36.43 12.23 -15.67
C ARG A 314 -36.93 10.84 -16.06
N SER A 315 -36.74 10.43 -17.32
CA SER A 315 -37.09 9.08 -17.76
C SER A 315 -36.08 8.04 -17.25
N ILE A 316 -34.80 8.36 -17.20
CA ILE A 316 -33.75 7.40 -16.87
C ILE A 316 -33.63 7.16 -15.35
N LEU A 317 -33.83 8.21 -14.55
CA LEU A 317 -33.68 8.15 -13.09
C LEU A 317 -35.01 7.79 -12.40
N PRO A 318 -34.99 6.90 -11.38
CA PRO A 318 -36.16 6.62 -10.57
C PRO A 318 -36.73 7.88 -9.92
N GLN A 319 -38.05 7.93 -9.69
CA GLN A 319 -38.73 9.05 -9.02
C GLN A 319 -38.17 9.33 -7.61
N GLU A 320 -37.69 8.28 -6.93
CA GLU A 320 -36.95 8.39 -5.67
C GLU A 320 -35.49 7.97 -5.87
N ILE A 321 -34.57 8.92 -5.70
CA ILE A 321 -33.13 8.64 -5.75
C ILE A 321 -32.70 8.02 -4.42
N THR A 322 -32.53 6.71 -4.42
CA THR A 322 -32.03 5.93 -3.29
C THR A 322 -30.51 5.74 -3.34
N SER A 323 -29.94 5.21 -2.26
CA SER A 323 -28.50 4.87 -2.17
C SER A 323 -28.03 3.96 -3.31
N SER A 324 -28.87 3.03 -3.76
CA SER A 324 -28.55 2.13 -4.88
C SER A 324 -28.33 2.88 -6.19
N THR A 325 -29.06 3.97 -6.44
CA THR A 325 -28.90 4.78 -7.65
C THR A 325 -27.53 5.46 -7.69
N TYR A 326 -27.04 5.97 -6.55
CA TYR A 326 -25.69 6.54 -6.45
C TYR A 326 -24.61 5.49 -6.68
N LEU A 327 -24.79 4.28 -6.15
CA LEU A 327 -23.85 3.17 -6.37
C LEU A 327 -23.81 2.76 -7.84
N THR A 328 -24.95 2.65 -8.51
CA THR A 328 -25.01 2.34 -9.94
C THR A 328 -24.31 3.39 -10.77
N LEU A 329 -24.53 4.68 -10.48
CA LEU A 329 -23.87 5.77 -11.20
C LEU A 329 -22.35 5.80 -10.96
N ALA A 330 -21.92 5.56 -9.72
CA ALA A 330 -20.50 5.41 -9.37
C ALA A 330 -19.84 4.22 -10.10
N MET A 331 -20.51 3.06 -10.12
CA MET A 331 -20.06 1.86 -10.84
C MET A 331 -19.95 2.12 -12.34
N SER A 332 -20.96 2.74 -12.95
CA SER A 332 -20.94 3.06 -14.39
C SER A 332 -19.78 3.99 -14.75
N ILE A 333 -19.54 5.06 -13.99
CA ILE A 333 -18.40 5.96 -14.23
C ILE A 333 -17.07 5.23 -14.00
N SER A 334 -16.95 4.47 -12.92
CA SER A 334 -15.74 3.71 -12.61
C SER A 334 -15.43 2.73 -13.75
N LEU A 335 -16.40 1.95 -14.21
CA LEU A 335 -16.24 1.00 -15.31
C LEU A 335 -15.88 1.70 -16.62
N PHE A 336 -16.48 2.85 -16.90
CA PHE A 336 -16.18 3.64 -18.09
C PHE A 336 -14.73 4.16 -18.09
N VAL A 337 -14.27 4.69 -16.96
CA VAL A 337 -12.87 5.13 -16.78
C VAL A 337 -11.90 3.96 -16.97
N ILE A 338 -12.20 2.82 -16.35
CA ILE A 338 -11.38 1.59 -16.50
C ILE A 338 -11.39 1.13 -17.96
N ALA A 339 -12.54 1.14 -18.63
CA ALA A 339 -12.67 0.70 -20.01
C ALA A 339 -11.78 1.53 -20.96
N ILE A 340 -11.79 2.86 -20.82
CA ILE A 340 -10.97 3.76 -21.66
C ILE A 340 -9.48 3.43 -21.50
N ALA A 341 -9.00 3.25 -20.27
CA ALA A 341 -7.60 2.98 -20.01
C ALA A 341 -7.13 1.65 -20.64
N TRP A 342 -7.97 0.61 -20.57
CA TRP A 342 -7.63 -0.72 -21.08
C TRP A 342 -7.93 -0.91 -22.57
N PHE A 343 -8.68 -0.02 -23.21
CA PHE A 343 -9.11 -0.18 -24.60
C PHE A 343 -7.94 -0.33 -25.58
N VAL A 344 -6.84 0.41 -25.37
CA VAL A 344 -5.67 0.37 -26.25
C VAL A 344 -4.87 -0.94 -26.10
N TYR A 345 -4.73 -1.45 -24.88
CA TYR A 345 -3.91 -2.64 -24.59
C TYR A 345 -4.70 -3.95 -24.69
N ARG A 346 -6.00 -3.96 -24.32
CA ARG A 346 -6.90 -5.12 -24.41
C ARG A 346 -8.29 -4.69 -24.89
N PRO A 347 -8.49 -4.50 -26.21
CA PRO A 347 -9.72 -3.94 -26.78
C PRO A 347 -11.00 -4.67 -26.38
N TRP A 348 -10.95 -6.02 -26.36
CA TRP A 348 -12.11 -6.85 -26.01
C TRP A 348 -12.55 -6.68 -24.55
N VAL A 349 -11.59 -6.54 -23.62
CA VAL A 349 -11.88 -6.27 -22.21
C VAL A 349 -12.46 -4.87 -22.07
N GLY A 350 -11.87 -3.87 -22.73
CA GLY A 350 -12.39 -2.51 -22.75
C GLY A 350 -13.83 -2.44 -23.27
N ALA A 351 -14.12 -3.06 -24.41
CA ALA A 351 -15.47 -3.09 -24.99
C ALA A 351 -16.50 -3.75 -24.05
N ALA A 352 -16.14 -4.88 -23.43
CA ALA A 352 -17.00 -5.55 -22.46
C ALA A 352 -17.31 -4.66 -21.24
N LEU A 353 -16.32 -3.91 -20.75
CA LEU A 353 -16.49 -2.97 -19.64
C LEU A 353 -17.36 -1.77 -20.01
N VAL A 354 -17.25 -1.23 -21.22
CA VAL A 354 -18.17 -0.17 -21.71
C VAL A 354 -19.60 -0.68 -21.75
N MET A 355 -19.83 -1.87 -22.29
CA MET A 355 -21.16 -2.49 -22.31
C MET A 355 -21.72 -2.68 -20.90
N ALA A 356 -20.89 -3.15 -19.97
CA ALA A 356 -21.27 -3.29 -18.57
C ALA A 356 -21.63 -1.93 -17.93
N ALA A 357 -20.86 -0.87 -18.22
CA ALA A 357 -21.09 0.48 -17.70
C ALA A 357 -22.44 1.07 -18.16
N VAL A 358 -22.86 0.78 -19.39
CA VAL A 358 -24.08 1.32 -20.01
C VAL A 358 -25.33 0.47 -19.70
N SER A 359 -25.15 -0.80 -19.33
CA SER A 359 -26.25 -1.75 -19.11
C SER A 359 -27.36 -1.29 -18.13
N PRO A 360 -27.07 -0.60 -17.01
CA PRO A 360 -28.13 -0.16 -16.09
C PRO A 360 -29.05 0.88 -16.72
N PHE A 361 -28.50 1.77 -17.55
CA PHE A 361 -29.28 2.80 -18.25
C PHE A 361 -30.18 2.20 -19.32
N VAL A 362 -29.68 1.21 -20.07
CA VAL A 362 -30.48 0.47 -21.06
C VAL A 362 -31.64 -0.26 -20.38
N TYR A 363 -31.39 -0.90 -19.24
CA TYR A 363 -32.44 -1.57 -18.47
C TYR A 363 -33.53 -0.60 -18.02
N CYS A 364 -33.17 0.57 -17.48
CA CYS A 364 -34.14 1.60 -17.09
C CYS A 364 -34.99 2.08 -18.27
N VAL A 365 -34.37 2.34 -19.43
CA VAL A 365 -35.07 2.79 -20.64
C VAL A 365 -36.03 1.72 -21.16
N MET A 366 -35.61 0.45 -21.23
CA MET A 366 -36.47 -0.67 -21.67
C MET A 366 -37.66 -0.88 -20.72
N GLY A 367 -37.45 -0.76 -19.41
CA GLY A 367 -38.54 -0.83 -18.43
C GLY A 367 -39.62 0.21 -18.68
N LEU A 368 -39.25 1.45 -18.99
CA LEU A 368 -40.22 2.50 -19.33
C LEU A 368 -41.02 2.21 -20.60
N TYR A 369 -40.37 1.72 -21.65
CA TYR A 369 -41.05 1.36 -22.90
C TYR A 369 -42.12 0.28 -22.66
N SER A 370 -41.80 -0.74 -21.88
CA SER A 370 -42.76 -1.82 -21.55
C SER A 370 -43.99 -1.32 -20.78
N VAL A 371 -43.80 -0.37 -19.85
CA VAL A 371 -44.91 0.24 -19.08
C VAL A 371 -45.78 1.13 -19.98
N ALA A 372 -45.17 1.90 -20.89
CA ALA A 372 -45.89 2.73 -21.84
C ALA A 372 -46.73 1.90 -22.83
N GLU A 373 -46.21 0.76 -23.29
CA GLU A 373 -46.93 -0.15 -24.18
C GLU A 373 -48.16 -0.77 -23.50
N HIS A 374 -48.03 -1.22 -22.24
CA HIS A 374 -49.16 -1.72 -21.45
C HIS A 374 -50.25 -0.67 -21.15
N GLN A 375 -49.90 0.61 -21.06
CA GLN A 375 -50.87 1.70 -20.88
C GLN A 375 -51.56 2.11 -22.19
N SER A 376 -51.02 1.74 -23.35
CA SER A 376 -51.63 2.05 -24.67
C SER A 376 -52.62 0.98 -25.15
N ILE A 377 -52.66 -0.18 -24.49
CA ILE A 377 -53.50 -1.33 -24.84
C ILE A 377 -54.78 -1.41 -23.96
N ASN A 378 -54.84 -0.61 -22.87
CA ASN A 378 -56.04 -0.39 -22.04
C ASN A 378 -56.62 1.00 -22.34
#